data_AF-A0A7S3T480-F1
#
_entry.id   AF-A0A7S3T480-F1
#
_cell.length_a   1.000
_cell.length_b   1.000
_cell.length_c   1.000
_cell.angle_alpha   90.00
_cell.angle_beta   90.00
_cell.angle_gamma   90.00
#
_symmetry.space_group_name_H-M   'P 1'
#
loop_
_entity.id
_entity.type
_entity.pdbx_description
1 polymer ?
#
loop_
_entity_poly.entity_id
_entity_poly.type
_entity_poly.pdbx_seq_one_letter_code
_entity_poly.pdbx_strand_id
1 'polypeptide(L)'
;LLDAGSNGMVVVSRALLVDIVPPEQHLQAFSVATLLSGAGLATGYLAGAVPFSSYPELSWLLTSVCGQAGGCADLRAAFIIAFVGTVLCTTATMLIGKEPVTEPDSGDRQALADEVPEAQTLARGGERRRVLDIVLGDKAIAGVYLATMLAWLGWISVQVYQTHFVAEEIYRGVADPASPFNVLYVQGVQDASAALVVNALLMSAASLAFPGMRSALGDRGLWMLS
;
A
#
# COMPACT_ATOMS: atom_id res chain seq x y z
N LEU A 1 11.65 2.91 7.17
CA LEU A 1 12.20 1.89 6.23
C LEU A 1 11.09 1.03 5.64
N LEU A 2 10.24 0.37 6.45
CA LEU A 2 9.12 -0.45 5.95
C LEU A 2 8.16 0.33 5.05
N ASP A 3 7.72 1.51 5.49
CA ASP A 3 6.82 2.39 4.73
C ASP A 3 7.43 2.84 3.39
N ALA A 4 8.66 3.35 3.40
CA ALA A 4 9.37 3.75 2.18
C ALA A 4 9.54 2.58 1.20
N GLY A 5 9.88 1.38 1.70
CA GLY A 5 10.00 0.18 0.87
C GLY A 5 8.67 -0.26 0.26
N SER A 6 7.58 -0.22 1.04
CA SER A 6 6.23 -0.52 0.58
C SER A 6 5.79 0.45 -0.53
N ASN A 7 6.01 1.75 -0.34
CA ASN A 7 5.68 2.75 -1.33
C ASN A 7 6.49 2.58 -2.62
N GLY A 8 7.80 2.26 -2.50
CA GLY A 8 8.64 1.94 -3.66
C GLY A 8 8.11 0.73 -4.45
N MET A 9 7.75 -0.35 -3.75
CA MET A 9 7.19 -1.56 -4.37
C MET A 9 5.90 -1.28 -5.13
N VAL A 10 4.98 -0.49 -4.56
CA VAL A 10 3.71 -0.15 -5.22
C VAL A 10 3.95 0.60 -6.53
N VAL A 11 4.85 1.58 -6.52
CA VAL A 11 5.16 2.38 -7.73
C VAL A 11 5.78 1.50 -8.82
N VAL A 12 6.79 0.70 -8.48
CA VAL A 12 7.47 -0.18 -9.44
C VAL A 12 6.52 -1.25 -9.98
N SER A 13 5.67 -1.84 -9.12
CA SER A 13 4.69 -2.85 -9.54
C SER A 13 3.64 -2.27 -10.50
N ARG A 14 3.19 -1.03 -10.26
CA ARG A 14 2.26 -0.35 -11.17
C ARG A 14 2.89 -0.05 -12.52
N ALA A 15 4.16 0.38 -12.54
CA ALA A 15 4.88 0.58 -13.80
C ALA A 15 5.02 -0.73 -14.58
N LEU A 16 5.45 -1.80 -13.91
CA LEU A 16 5.56 -3.12 -14.53
C LEU A 16 4.23 -3.64 -15.09
N LEU A 17 3.11 -3.43 -14.38
CA LEU A 17 1.78 -3.80 -14.86
C LEU A 17 1.40 -3.08 -16.15
N VAL A 18 1.76 -1.80 -16.30
CA VAL A 18 1.52 -1.04 -17.54
C VAL A 18 2.35 -1.59 -18.70
N ASP A 19 3.58 -2.03 -18.41
CA ASP A 19 4.50 -2.53 -19.43
C ASP A 19 4.09 -3.92 -19.97
N ILE A 20 3.49 -4.78 -19.13
CA ILE A 20 3.16 -6.17 -19.52
C ILE A 20 1.69 -6.39 -19.92
N VAL A 21 0.76 -5.59 -19.41
CA VAL A 21 -0.68 -5.76 -19.68
C VAL A 21 -1.08 -4.89 -20.88
N PRO A 22 -1.89 -5.40 -21.82
CA PRO A 22 -2.40 -4.58 -22.92
C PRO A 22 -3.30 -3.45 -22.42
N PRO A 23 -3.33 -2.29 -23.12
CA PRO A 23 -4.01 -1.08 -22.66
C PRO A 23 -5.52 -1.25 -22.44
N GLU A 24 -6.16 -2.14 -23.18
CA GLU A 24 -7.59 -2.45 -23.03
C GLU A 24 -7.90 -3.13 -21.69
N GLN A 25 -6.92 -3.78 -21.07
CA GLN A 25 -7.06 -4.55 -19.83
C GLN A 25 -6.46 -3.85 -18.60
N HIS A 26 -5.83 -2.68 -18.75
CA HIS A 26 -5.20 -1.95 -17.64
C HIS A 26 -6.16 -1.70 -16.48
N LEU A 27 -7.39 -1.30 -16.76
CA LEU A 27 -8.39 -1.04 -15.72
C LEU A 27 -8.70 -2.29 -14.89
N GLN A 28 -8.79 -3.46 -15.53
CA GLN A 28 -9.05 -4.73 -14.86
C GLN A 28 -7.84 -5.16 -14.04
N ALA A 29 -6.63 -5.04 -14.61
CA ALA A 29 -5.39 -5.35 -13.90
C ALA A 29 -5.20 -4.48 -12.66
N PHE A 30 -5.44 -3.16 -12.75
CA PHE A 30 -5.36 -2.25 -11.61
C PHE A 30 -6.46 -2.50 -10.57
N SER A 31 -7.66 -2.90 -10.98
CA SER A 31 -8.72 -3.31 -10.06
C SER A 31 -8.30 -4.54 -9.26
N VAL A 32 -7.79 -5.59 -9.91
CA VAL A 32 -7.28 -6.80 -9.23
C VAL A 32 -6.12 -6.47 -8.30
N ALA A 33 -5.17 -5.65 -8.74
CA ALA A 33 -4.06 -5.20 -7.89
C ALA A 33 -4.55 -4.44 -6.64
N THR A 34 -5.59 -3.61 -6.79
CA THR A 34 -6.20 -2.85 -5.68
C THR A 34 -6.95 -3.79 -4.71
N LEU A 35 -7.66 -4.79 -5.23
CA LEU A 35 -8.33 -5.81 -4.40
C LEU A 35 -7.34 -6.57 -3.53
N LEU A 36 -6.23 -7.03 -4.12
CA LEU A 36 -5.18 -7.75 -3.42
C LEU A 36 -4.47 -6.84 -2.39
N SER A 37 -4.24 -5.58 -2.73
CA SER A 37 -3.71 -4.58 -1.80
C SER A 37 -4.65 -4.35 -0.62
N GLY A 38 -5.96 -4.27 -0.87
CA GLY A 38 -6.99 -4.16 0.17
C GLY A 38 -7.05 -5.38 1.08
N ALA A 39 -6.87 -6.59 0.54
CA ALA A 39 -6.75 -7.81 1.34
C ALA A 39 -5.51 -7.79 2.23
N GLY A 40 -4.38 -7.29 1.71
CA GLY A 40 -3.14 -7.08 2.48
C GLY A 40 -3.33 -6.07 3.63
N LEU A 41 -4.01 -4.94 3.36
CA LEU A 41 -4.37 -3.97 4.39
C LEU A 41 -5.26 -4.59 5.48
N ALA A 42 -6.30 -5.33 5.08
CA ALA A 42 -7.22 -6.00 6.00
C ALA A 42 -6.49 -7.02 6.89
N THR A 43 -5.58 -7.82 6.32
CA THR A 43 -4.78 -8.77 7.11
C THR A 43 -3.79 -8.08 8.04
N GLY A 44 -3.20 -6.96 7.63
CA GLY A 44 -2.35 -6.13 8.49
C GLY A 44 -3.12 -5.54 9.68
N TYR A 45 -4.29 -4.96 9.45
CA TYR A 45 -5.14 -4.45 10.53
C TYR A 45 -5.67 -5.56 11.43
N LEU A 46 -5.96 -6.73 10.88
CA LEU A 46 -6.41 -7.89 11.65
C LEU A 46 -5.33 -8.33 12.65
N ALA A 47 -4.06 -8.30 12.27
CA ALA A 47 -2.97 -8.56 13.21
C ALA A 47 -2.95 -7.57 14.40
N GLY A 48 -3.40 -6.34 14.22
CA GLY A 48 -3.55 -5.38 15.32
C GLY A 48 -4.79 -5.60 16.19
N ALA A 49 -5.81 -6.29 15.65
CA ALA A 49 -7.06 -6.58 16.35
C ALA A 49 -7.00 -7.85 17.21
N VAL A 50 -6.07 -8.76 16.92
CA VAL A 50 -5.97 -10.06 17.61
C VAL A 50 -5.20 -9.90 18.93
N PRO A 51 -5.75 -10.37 20.07
CA PRO A 51 -5.07 -10.35 21.36
C PRO A 51 -4.07 -11.51 21.47
N PHE A 52 -2.94 -11.42 20.78
CA PHE A 52 -1.93 -12.49 20.75
C PHE A 52 -1.38 -12.89 22.13
N SER A 53 -1.35 -11.94 23.07
CA SER A 53 -0.96 -12.11 24.46
C SER A 53 -1.86 -13.09 25.24
N SER A 54 -3.06 -13.37 24.75
CA SER A 54 -3.97 -14.35 25.34
C SER A 54 -3.63 -15.80 24.98
N TYR A 55 -2.78 -16.02 23.97
CA TYR A 55 -2.40 -17.37 23.54
C TYR A 55 -1.19 -17.89 24.34
N PRO A 56 -1.29 -19.06 24.97
CA PRO A 56 -0.22 -19.60 25.83
C PRO A 56 1.07 -19.89 25.05
N GLU A 57 0.97 -20.23 23.76
CA GLU A 57 2.11 -20.49 22.86
C GLU A 57 2.97 -19.24 22.63
N LEU A 58 2.40 -18.05 22.81
CA LEU A 58 3.07 -16.76 22.61
C LEU A 58 3.50 -16.11 23.94
N SER A 59 3.41 -16.85 25.05
CA SER A 59 3.82 -16.38 26.39
C SER A 59 5.28 -15.92 26.46
N TRP A 60 6.16 -16.43 25.59
CA TRP A 60 7.56 -16.00 25.48
C TRP A 60 7.73 -14.55 25.01
N LEU A 61 6.71 -13.94 24.39
CA LEU A 61 6.71 -12.54 23.97
C LEU A 61 6.36 -11.58 25.11
N LEU A 62 5.73 -12.08 26.18
CA LEU A 62 5.43 -11.29 27.37
C LEU A 62 6.71 -11.04 28.16
N THR A 63 6.95 -9.76 28.46
CA THR A 63 8.05 -9.32 29.31
C THR A 63 7.50 -8.50 30.45
N SER A 64 8.28 -8.31 31.52
CA SER A 64 7.87 -7.51 32.69
C SER A 64 7.47 -6.06 32.34
N VAL A 65 7.95 -5.55 31.20
CA VAL A 65 7.68 -4.20 30.69
C VAL A 65 6.32 -4.10 29.98
N CYS A 66 5.72 -5.22 29.57
CA CYS A 66 4.44 -5.23 28.85
C CYS A 66 3.23 -4.86 29.73
N GLY A 67 3.42 -4.83 31.06
CA GLY A 67 2.33 -4.61 32.02
C GLY A 67 1.32 -5.74 32.05
N GLN A 68 0.20 -5.51 32.74
CA GLN A 68 -0.86 -6.51 32.91
C GLN A 68 -1.68 -6.73 31.63
N ALA A 69 -1.80 -5.73 30.77
CA ALA A 69 -2.64 -5.79 29.56
C ALA A 69 -1.93 -6.45 28.37
N GLY A 70 -0.61 -6.66 28.42
CA GLY A 70 0.11 -7.45 27.41
C GLY A 70 0.23 -6.83 26.01
N GLY A 71 -0.27 -5.62 25.75
CA GLY A 71 -0.32 -5.02 24.40
C GLY A 71 1.05 -4.90 23.68
N CYS A 72 2.15 -4.82 24.41
CA CYS A 72 3.49 -4.88 23.81
C CYS A 72 3.81 -6.26 23.20
N ALA A 73 3.33 -7.35 23.81
CA ALA A 73 3.46 -8.69 23.25
C ALA A 73 2.63 -8.85 21.97
N ASP A 74 1.42 -8.26 21.94
CA ASP A 74 0.57 -8.23 20.72
C ASP A 74 1.29 -7.57 19.56
N LEU A 75 1.87 -6.40 19.80
CA LEU A 75 2.63 -5.66 18.80
C LEU A 75 3.83 -6.46 18.27
N ARG A 76 4.58 -7.11 19.17
CA ARG A 76 5.73 -7.95 18.78
C ARG A 76 5.30 -9.14 17.93
N ALA A 77 4.21 -9.83 18.32
CA ALA A 77 3.66 -10.95 17.57
C ALA A 77 3.26 -10.51 16.15
N ALA A 78 2.53 -9.41 16.04
CA ALA A 78 2.12 -8.84 14.75
C ALA A 78 3.34 -8.52 13.84
N PHE A 79 4.39 -7.91 14.39
CA PHE A 79 5.62 -7.64 13.65
C PHE A 79 6.34 -8.91 13.16
N ILE A 80 6.42 -9.94 14.01
CA ILE A 80 7.05 -11.21 13.63
C ILE A 80 6.27 -11.89 12.50
N ILE A 81 4.95 -11.93 12.61
CA ILE A 81 4.08 -12.50 11.56
C ILE A 81 4.27 -11.75 10.24
N ALA A 82 4.24 -10.42 10.27
CA ALA A 82 4.44 -9.58 9.09
C ALA A 82 5.83 -9.77 8.47
N PHE A 83 6.87 -9.83 9.30
CA PHE A 83 8.25 -10.06 8.86
C PHE A 83 8.41 -11.42 8.18
N VAL A 84 7.98 -12.50 8.85
CA VAL A 84 8.06 -13.87 8.31
C VAL A 84 7.26 -13.99 7.01
N GLY A 85 6.03 -13.46 6.99
CA GLY A 85 5.19 -13.46 5.78
C GLY A 85 5.83 -12.71 4.62
N THR A 86 6.43 -11.55 4.88
CA THR A 86 7.13 -10.76 3.86
C THR A 86 8.35 -11.50 3.30
N VAL A 87 9.17 -12.11 4.17
CA VAL A 87 10.35 -12.88 3.74
C VAL A 87 9.94 -14.09 2.91
N LEU A 88 8.93 -14.85 3.34
CA LEU A 88 8.42 -16.01 2.60
C LEU A 88 7.86 -15.60 1.23
N CYS A 89 7.03 -14.56 1.18
CA CYS A 89 6.47 -14.06 -0.06
C CYS A 89 7.57 -13.58 -1.02
N THR A 90 8.52 -12.78 -0.53
CA THR A 90 9.66 -12.29 -1.33
C THR A 90 10.49 -13.45 -1.87
N THR A 91 10.78 -14.45 -1.03
CA THR A 91 11.54 -15.64 -1.44
C THR A 91 10.79 -16.42 -2.51
N ALA A 92 9.48 -16.65 -2.33
CA ALA A 92 8.66 -17.34 -3.32
C ALA A 92 8.65 -16.58 -4.66
N THR A 93 8.50 -15.25 -4.63
CA THR A 93 8.56 -14.40 -5.82
C THR A 93 9.91 -14.52 -6.52
N MET A 94 11.02 -14.52 -5.79
CA MET A 94 12.36 -14.68 -6.37
C MET A 94 12.61 -16.08 -6.96
N LEU A 95 11.97 -17.11 -6.40
CA LEU A 95 12.08 -18.48 -6.92
C LEU A 95 11.20 -18.73 -8.16
N ILE A 96 10.06 -18.06 -8.25
CA ILE A 96 9.08 -18.21 -9.35
C ILE A 96 9.36 -17.22 -10.48
N GLY A 97 9.81 -16.01 -10.13
CA GLY A 97 10.12 -14.91 -11.04
C GLY A 97 11.31 -15.24 -11.91
N LYS A 98 11.07 -15.91 -13.03
CA LYS A 98 12.05 -16.06 -14.09
C LYS A 98 12.11 -14.75 -14.85
N GLU A 99 13.11 -13.94 -14.58
CA GLU A 99 13.45 -12.82 -15.44
C GLU A 99 14.04 -13.38 -16.74
N PRO A 100 13.45 -13.11 -17.92
CA PRO A 100 14.14 -13.39 -19.16
C PRO A 100 15.40 -12.52 -19.19
N VAL A 101 16.57 -13.17 -19.31
CA VAL A 101 17.83 -12.46 -19.55
C VAL A 101 17.64 -11.68 -20.85
N THR A 102 17.50 -10.36 -20.73
CA THR A 102 17.52 -9.48 -21.90
C THR A 102 18.95 -9.48 -22.41
N GLU A 103 19.27 -10.40 -23.32
CA GLU A 103 20.42 -10.18 -24.20
C GLU A 103 20.16 -8.85 -24.93
N PRO A 104 21.17 -7.98 -25.09
CA PRO A 104 21.01 -6.76 -25.83
C PRO A 104 20.85 -7.11 -27.31
N ASP A 105 19.62 -7.42 -27.75
CA ASP A 105 19.36 -7.59 -29.17
C ASP A 105 19.40 -6.21 -29.84
N SER A 106 20.55 -5.94 -30.45
CA SER A 106 20.78 -4.77 -31.29
C SER A 106 19.92 -4.79 -32.56
N GLY A 107 19.26 -5.90 -32.89
CA GLY A 107 18.44 -6.04 -34.10
C GLY A 107 17.03 -5.46 -33.97
N ASP A 108 16.28 -5.81 -32.92
CA ASP A 108 14.86 -5.43 -32.78
C ASP A 108 14.63 -3.92 -32.55
N ARG A 109 15.59 -3.23 -31.91
CA ARG A 109 15.53 -1.77 -31.75
C ARG A 109 15.55 -1.02 -33.08
N GLN A 110 16.13 -1.61 -34.12
CA GLN A 110 16.26 -0.98 -35.44
C GLN A 110 14.99 -1.21 -36.27
N ALA A 111 14.36 -2.38 -36.16
CA ALA A 111 13.11 -2.71 -36.86
C ALA A 111 11.90 -1.95 -36.29
N LEU A 112 11.77 -1.84 -34.96
CA LEU A 112 10.72 -1.04 -34.31
C LEU A 112 10.89 0.47 -34.52
N ALA A 113 12.12 0.94 -34.76
CA ALA A 113 12.40 2.33 -35.06
C ALA A 113 11.96 2.73 -36.49
N ASP A 114 11.88 1.79 -37.43
CA ASP A 114 11.49 2.07 -38.81
C ASP A 114 9.96 2.10 -39.01
N GLU A 115 9.17 1.47 -38.13
CA GLU A 115 7.69 1.50 -38.21
C GLU A 115 7.04 2.72 -37.53
N VAL A 116 7.77 3.47 -36.68
CA VAL A 116 7.24 4.65 -35.97
C VAL A 116 8.03 5.92 -36.36
N PRO A 117 7.61 6.64 -37.42
CA PRO A 117 8.31 7.83 -37.91
C PRO A 117 8.47 8.94 -36.85
N GLU A 118 7.54 9.00 -35.89
CA GLU A 118 7.53 10.01 -34.83
C GLU A 118 8.64 9.79 -33.78
N ALA A 119 9.04 8.53 -33.56
CA ALA A 119 10.10 8.16 -32.63
C ALA A 119 11.51 8.56 -33.14
N GLN A 120 11.71 8.53 -34.47
CA GLN A 120 12.99 8.95 -35.07
C GLN A 120 13.23 10.46 -34.94
N THR A 121 12.17 11.27 -34.90
CA THR A 121 12.28 12.73 -34.69
C THR A 121 12.72 13.08 -33.26
N LEU A 122 12.25 12.31 -32.27
CA LEU A 122 12.68 12.47 -30.87
C LEU A 122 14.11 11.94 -30.64
N ALA A 123 14.52 10.88 -31.34
CA ALA A 123 15.84 10.28 -31.19
C ALA A 123 16.97 11.09 -31.86
N ARG A 124 16.66 11.82 -32.95
CA ARG A 124 17.63 12.70 -33.65
C ARG A 124 17.77 14.09 -33.04
N GLY A 125 16.81 14.54 -32.23
CA GLY A 125 16.84 15.79 -31.48
C GLY A 125 17.37 15.59 -30.07
N GLY A 126 18.66 15.29 -29.93
CA GLY A 126 19.32 15.05 -28.65
C GLY A 126 19.46 16.31 -27.78
N GLU A 127 18.37 16.80 -27.19
CA GLU A 127 18.45 17.57 -25.97
C GLU A 127 18.17 16.63 -24.80
N ARG A 128 19.16 16.45 -23.91
CA ARG A 128 18.93 15.85 -22.58
C ARG A 128 18.00 16.78 -21.81
N ARG A 129 16.69 16.69 -22.04
CA ARG A 129 15.70 17.33 -21.16
C ARG A 129 16.01 16.85 -19.74
N ARG A 130 16.24 17.80 -18.82
CA ARG A 130 16.47 17.44 -17.43
C ARG A 130 15.22 16.74 -16.95
N VAL A 131 15.36 15.68 -16.16
CA VAL A 131 14.21 14.94 -15.59
C VAL A 131 13.24 15.91 -14.90
N LEU A 132 13.77 16.97 -14.27
CA LEU A 132 12.97 18.05 -13.68
C LEU A 132 12.08 18.79 -14.69
N ASP A 133 12.56 19.03 -15.91
CA ASP A 133 11.76 19.70 -16.96
C ASP A 133 10.66 18.79 -17.51
N ILE A 134 10.86 17.47 -17.45
CA ILE A 134 9.85 16.47 -17.83
C ILE A 134 8.79 16.33 -16.73
N VAL A 135 9.23 16.29 -15.47
CA VAL A 135 8.39 16.05 -14.29
C VAL A 135 7.59 17.30 -13.88
N LEU A 136 8.19 18.49 -13.96
CA LEU A 136 7.56 19.74 -13.50
C LEU A 136 7.18 20.70 -14.63
N GLY A 137 7.52 20.37 -15.88
CA GLY A 137 7.25 21.24 -17.03
C GLY A 137 5.78 21.31 -17.44
N ASP A 138 4.99 20.27 -17.13
CA ASP A 138 3.56 20.24 -17.39
C ASP A 138 2.75 20.62 -16.13
N LYS A 139 1.90 21.65 -16.25
CA LYS A 139 1.05 22.15 -15.16
C LYS A 139 0.05 21.09 -14.67
N ALA A 140 -0.44 20.23 -15.56
CA ALA A 140 -1.35 19.14 -15.19
C ALA A 140 -0.61 18.09 -14.34
N ILE A 141 0.59 17.69 -14.76
CA ILE A 141 1.43 16.73 -14.03
C ILE A 141 1.86 17.31 -12.67
N ALA A 142 2.29 18.57 -12.63
CA ALA A 142 2.62 19.27 -11.39
C ALA A 142 1.42 19.36 -10.44
N GLY A 143 0.21 19.58 -10.98
CA GLY A 143 -1.04 19.57 -10.22
C GLY A 143 -1.33 18.20 -9.58
N VAL A 144 -1.12 17.11 -10.32
CA VAL A 144 -1.29 15.74 -9.79
C VAL A 144 -0.29 15.46 -8.67
N TYR A 145 0.97 15.87 -8.81
CA TYR A 145 1.96 15.71 -7.74
C TYR A 145 1.61 16.49 -6.48
N LEU A 146 1.15 17.73 -6.63
CA LEU A 146 0.72 18.55 -5.50
C LEU A 146 -0.51 17.95 -4.81
N ALA A 147 -1.53 17.54 -5.58
CA ALA A 147 -2.71 16.87 -5.05
C ALA A 147 -2.34 15.60 -4.29
N THR A 148 -1.44 14.79 -4.86
CA THR A 148 -0.93 13.57 -4.23
C THR A 148 -0.22 13.88 -2.91
N MET A 149 0.66 14.89 -2.88
CA MET A 149 1.35 15.32 -1.66
C MET A 149 0.37 15.74 -0.56
N LEU A 150 -0.64 16.54 -0.89
CA LEU A 150 -1.65 17.00 0.08
C LEU A 150 -2.55 15.86 0.56
N ALA A 151 -2.91 14.93 -0.33
CA ALA A 151 -3.67 13.73 0.04
C ALA A 151 -2.89 12.87 1.04
N TRP A 152 -1.60 12.61 0.78
CA TRP A 152 -0.74 11.86 1.72
C TRP A 152 -0.54 12.58 3.06
N LEU A 153 -0.41 13.91 3.04
CA LEU A 153 -0.31 14.72 4.27
C LEU A 153 -1.56 14.55 5.14
N GLY A 154 -2.75 14.68 4.55
CA GLY A 154 -4.01 14.47 5.25
C GLY A 154 -4.14 13.04 5.77
N TRP A 155 -3.83 12.06 4.92
CA TRP A 155 -3.95 10.63 5.25
C TRP A 155 -3.07 10.23 6.44
N ILE A 156 -1.77 10.54 6.41
CA ILE A 156 -0.85 10.15 7.50
C ILE A 156 -1.22 10.85 8.81
N SER A 157 -1.67 12.11 8.75
CA SER A 157 -2.09 12.85 9.95
C SER A 157 -3.23 12.16 10.70
N VAL A 158 -4.19 11.58 9.98
CA VAL A 158 -5.30 10.82 10.59
C VAL A 158 -4.83 9.43 10.99
N GLN A 159 -4.07 8.75 10.13
CA GLN A 159 -3.69 7.35 10.30
C GLN A 159 -2.91 7.09 11.60
N VAL A 160 -2.05 8.02 12.01
CA VAL A 160 -1.21 7.87 13.21
C VAL A 160 -2.01 7.96 14.51
N TYR A 161 -3.05 8.81 14.55
CA TYR A 161 -3.77 9.11 15.78
C TYR A 161 -5.07 8.32 15.95
N GLN A 162 -5.61 7.69 14.90
CA GLN A 162 -6.93 7.07 14.97
C GLN A 162 -7.08 6.00 16.05
N THR A 163 -6.12 5.07 16.18
CA THR A 163 -6.19 3.97 17.16
C THR A 163 -5.96 4.50 18.57
N HIS A 164 -5.04 5.45 18.72
CA HIS A 164 -4.78 6.13 19.99
C HIS A 164 -5.99 6.93 20.47
N PHE A 165 -6.64 7.68 19.58
CA PHE A 165 -7.84 8.44 19.89
C PHE A 165 -8.98 7.55 20.37
N VAL A 166 -9.23 6.42 19.70
CA VAL A 166 -10.24 5.45 20.16
C VAL A 166 -9.87 4.91 21.54
N ALA A 167 -8.61 4.51 21.74
CA ALA A 167 -8.15 3.93 22.99
C ALA A 167 -8.20 4.89 24.19
N GLU A 168 -7.81 6.15 24.01
CA GLU A 168 -7.75 7.14 25.09
C GLU A 168 -9.07 7.91 25.25
N GLU A 169 -9.66 8.42 24.18
CA GLU A 169 -10.84 9.31 24.29
C GLU A 169 -12.15 8.55 24.37
N ILE A 170 -12.30 7.46 23.60
CA ILE A 170 -13.54 6.67 23.60
C ILE A 170 -13.54 5.68 24.75
N TYR A 171 -12.48 4.89 24.88
CA TYR A 171 -12.36 3.84 25.91
C TYR A 171 -11.88 4.36 27.26
N ARG A 172 -11.44 5.62 27.35
CA ARG A 172 -10.86 6.21 28.58
C ARG A 172 -9.68 5.41 29.12
N GLY A 173 -8.95 4.75 28.21
CA GLY A 173 -7.76 3.98 28.52
C GLY A 173 -6.53 4.85 28.73
N VAL A 174 -5.53 4.33 29.44
CA VAL A 174 -4.24 5.01 29.66
C VAL A 174 -3.11 4.17 29.07
N ALA A 175 -2.26 4.79 28.24
CA ALA A 175 -1.12 4.15 27.58
C ALA A 175 0.07 3.82 28.53
N ASP A 176 -0.16 3.73 29.84
CA ASP A 176 0.85 3.37 30.84
C ASP A 176 0.66 1.90 31.26
N PRO A 177 1.61 0.99 30.97
CA PRO A 177 1.52 -0.42 31.35
C PRO A 177 1.36 -0.69 32.85
N ALA A 178 1.73 0.26 33.72
CA ALA A 178 1.55 0.15 35.17
C ALA A 178 0.14 0.54 35.63
N SER A 179 -0.61 1.26 34.80
CA SER A 179 -1.96 1.71 35.12
C SER A 179 -2.99 0.58 34.97
N PRO A 180 -3.94 0.43 35.91
CA PRO A 180 -5.04 -0.53 35.75
C PRO A 180 -5.93 -0.19 34.52
N PHE A 181 -5.93 1.06 34.06
CA PHE A 181 -6.67 1.50 32.87
C PHE A 181 -5.98 1.15 31.55
N ASN A 182 -4.80 0.52 31.59
CA ASN A 182 -4.10 0.07 30.39
C ASN A 182 -4.84 -1.04 29.64
N VAL A 183 -5.61 -1.86 30.36
CA VAL A 183 -6.45 -2.90 29.75
C VAL A 183 -7.47 -2.29 28.78
N LEU A 184 -8.12 -1.19 29.20
CA LEU A 184 -9.07 -0.46 28.35
C LEU A 184 -8.38 0.19 27.15
N TYR A 185 -7.14 0.66 27.33
CA TYR A 185 -6.35 1.20 26.23
C TYR A 185 -6.05 0.13 25.17
N VAL A 186 -5.51 -1.02 25.60
CA VAL A 186 -5.19 -2.13 24.69
C VAL A 186 -6.45 -2.63 23.97
N GLN A 187 -7.56 -2.77 24.70
CA GLN A 187 -8.84 -3.15 24.10
C GLN A 187 -9.31 -2.12 23.06
N GLY A 188 -9.23 -0.82 23.36
CA GLY A 188 -9.61 0.23 22.41
C GLY A 188 -8.74 0.23 21.15
N VAL A 189 -7.44 -0.06 21.27
CA VAL A 189 -6.54 -0.23 20.10
C VAL A 189 -6.96 -1.44 19.25
N GLN A 190 -7.32 -2.56 19.89
CA GLN A 190 -7.75 -3.77 19.19
C GLN A 190 -9.09 -3.54 18.45
N ASP A 191 -10.07 -2.92 19.11
CA ASP A 191 -11.38 -2.62 18.52
C ASP A 191 -11.26 -1.58 17.38
N ALA A 192 -10.40 -0.56 17.54
CA ALA A 192 -10.09 0.37 16.45
C ALA A 192 -9.43 -0.33 15.25
N SER A 193 -8.53 -1.28 15.52
CA SER A 193 -7.90 -2.08 14.47
C SER A 193 -8.91 -2.97 13.75
N ALA A 194 -9.87 -3.55 14.49
CA ALA A 194 -10.97 -4.32 13.89
C ALA A 194 -11.86 -3.46 12.99
N ALA A 195 -12.15 -2.21 13.38
CA ALA A 195 -12.87 -1.27 12.53
C ALA A 195 -12.11 -0.97 11.23
N LEU A 196 -10.77 -0.88 11.29
CA LEU A 196 -9.93 -0.69 10.11
C LEU A 196 -9.92 -1.90 9.17
N VAL A 197 -10.07 -3.12 9.70
CA VAL A 197 -10.30 -4.32 8.86
C VAL A 197 -11.59 -4.15 8.05
N VAL A 198 -12.68 -3.78 8.71
CA VAL A 198 -13.97 -3.57 8.03
C VAL A 198 -13.84 -2.49 6.97
N ASN A 199 -13.19 -1.37 7.30
CA ASN A 199 -12.93 -0.30 6.34
C ASN A 199 -12.13 -0.79 5.12
N ALA A 200 -11.04 -1.53 5.34
CA ALA A 200 -10.21 -2.07 4.27
C ALA A 200 -11.00 -3.03 3.36
N LEU A 201 -11.84 -3.89 3.94
CA LEU A 201 -12.72 -4.79 3.20
C LEU A 201 -13.77 -4.04 2.39
N LEU A 202 -14.37 -2.98 2.95
CA LEU A 202 -15.33 -2.14 2.24
C LEU A 202 -14.69 -1.42 1.05
N MET A 203 -13.49 -0.85 1.23
CA MET A 203 -12.74 -0.21 0.14
C MET A 203 -12.34 -1.22 -0.94
N SER A 204 -11.93 -2.42 -0.54
CA SER A 204 -11.65 -3.51 -1.47
C SER A 204 -12.91 -3.93 -2.24
N ALA A 205 -14.05 -4.13 -1.56
CA ALA A 205 -15.31 -4.47 -2.20
C ALA A 205 -15.81 -3.37 -3.15
N ALA A 206 -15.68 -2.10 -2.77
CA ALA A 206 -15.98 -0.97 -3.64
C ALA A 206 -15.14 -1.00 -4.92
N SER A 207 -13.94 -1.59 -4.88
CA SER A 207 -13.07 -1.69 -6.04
C SER A 207 -13.62 -2.63 -7.14
N LEU A 208 -14.54 -3.55 -6.78
CA LEU A 208 -15.29 -4.36 -7.74
C LEU A 208 -16.35 -3.55 -8.50
N ALA A 209 -16.80 -2.43 -7.91
CA ALA A 209 -17.81 -1.57 -8.53
C ALA A 209 -17.20 -0.59 -9.54
N PHE A 210 -15.88 -0.39 -9.56
CA PHE A 210 -15.21 0.56 -10.45
C PHE A 210 -15.52 0.36 -11.95
N PRO A 211 -15.52 -0.86 -12.52
CA PRO A 211 -15.88 -1.07 -13.91
C PRO A 211 -17.33 -0.62 -14.22
N GLY A 212 -18.26 -0.91 -13.31
CA GLY A 212 -19.65 -0.48 -13.42
C GLY A 212 -19.80 1.03 -13.30
N MET A 213 -19.15 1.65 -12.30
CA MET A 213 -19.16 3.10 -12.10
C MET A 213 -18.56 3.86 -13.28
N ARG A 214 -17.49 3.35 -13.89
CA ARG A 214 -16.92 3.96 -15.10
C ARG A 214 -17.92 4.00 -16.24
N SER A 215 -18.65 2.91 -16.46
CA SER A 215 -19.67 2.84 -17.52
C SER A 215 -20.86 3.78 -17.27
N ALA A 216 -21.17 4.11 -16.01
CA ALA A 216 -22.29 4.96 -15.63
C ALA A 216 -21.94 6.46 -15.54
N LEU A 217 -20.78 6.82 -14.95
CA LEU A 217 -20.39 8.20 -14.67
C LEU A 217 -19.38 8.79 -15.67
N GLY A 218 -18.75 7.95 -16.50
CA GLY A 218 -17.65 8.34 -17.37
C GLY A 218 -16.38 8.75 -16.60
N ASP A 219 -15.30 8.98 -17.34
CA ASP A 219 -13.96 9.16 -16.75
C ASP A 219 -13.88 10.44 -15.90
N ARG A 220 -14.51 11.54 -16.33
CA ARG A 220 -14.53 12.82 -15.57
C ARG A 220 -15.33 12.72 -14.27
N GLY A 221 -16.42 11.95 -14.27
CA GLY A 221 -17.23 11.74 -13.07
C GLY A 221 -16.49 10.92 -12.02
N LEU A 222 -15.70 9.93 -12.45
CA LEU A 222 -14.89 9.11 -11.57
C LEU A 222 -13.79 9.92 -10.87
N TRP A 223 -13.15 10.85 -11.57
CA TRP A 223 -12.14 11.75 -10.99
C TRP A 223 -12.67 12.69 -9.91
N MET A 224 -13.96 13.05 -9.94
CA MET A 224 -14.57 13.91 -8.91
C MET A 224 -14.95 13.13 -7.64
N LEU A 225 -14.98 11.80 -7.70
CA LEU A 225 -15.30 10.93 -6.56
C LEU A 225 -14.06 10.46 -5.81
N SER A 226 -12.86 10.63 -6.39
CA SER A 226 -11.56 10.30 -5.79
C SER A 226 -10.99 11.45 -5.00
#